data_AF-A0A7W1CA81-F1
#
_entry.id   AF-A0A7W1CA81-F1
#
_cell.length_a   1.000
_cell.length_b   1.000
_cell.length_c   1.000
_cell.angle_alpha   90.00
_cell.angle_beta   90.00
_cell.angle_gamma   90.00
#
_symmetry.space_group_name_H-M   'P 1'
#
loop_
_entity.id
_entity.type
_entity.pdbx_description
1 polymer ?
#
loop_
_entity_poly.entity_id
_entity_poly.type
_entity_poly.pdbx_seq_one_letter_code
_entity_poly.pdbx_strand_id
1 'polypeptide(L)'
;MSRDPYPSLARTVGLLVGTLLAAAVLAGATMALFPDWPDILQMAVPTEIALAAAVMYAIRRTGLSWRDALGFHAMEARALAPLALIVIGSVAVFSELYVVIQRIVPVPEAFESMLRDLLQMDGSVDFMFTLLVAVIVAPALEEALFRGVILQGLARRYGPHTASFWTAAFFALLHLY
;
A
#
# COMPACT_ATOMS: atom_id res chain seq x y z
N MET A 1 8.84 4.38 32.35
CA MET A 1 8.84 5.10 31.05
C MET A 1 7.79 4.47 30.16
N SER A 2 6.67 5.14 29.91
CA SER A 2 5.70 4.66 28.92
C SER A 2 6.39 4.65 27.56
N ARG A 3 6.54 3.46 26.95
CA ARG A 3 7.06 3.35 25.59
C ARG A 3 6.05 4.04 24.69
N ASP A 4 6.44 5.11 24.03
CA ASP A 4 5.61 5.79 23.03
C ASP A 4 5.02 4.72 22.08
N PRO A 5 3.67 4.63 22.00
CA PRO A 5 2.99 3.56 21.29
C PRO A 5 3.14 3.67 19.77
N TYR A 6 3.54 4.84 19.25
CA TYR A 6 3.76 5.06 17.83
C TYR A 6 5.04 4.38 17.33
N PRO A 7 5.09 3.93 16.07
CA PRO A 7 6.29 3.27 15.53
C PRO A 7 7.47 4.25 15.41
N SER A 8 8.67 3.79 15.79
CA SER A 8 9.94 4.38 15.37
C SER A 8 10.42 3.70 14.08
N LEU A 9 11.48 4.21 13.42
CA LEU A 9 12.02 3.59 12.20
C LEU A 9 12.26 2.08 12.34
N ALA A 10 12.91 1.65 13.42
CA ALA A 10 13.17 0.23 13.68
C ALA A 10 11.87 -0.59 13.84
N ARG A 11 10.85 -0.03 14.48
CA ARG A 11 9.54 -0.71 14.63
C ARG A 11 8.77 -0.73 13.31
N THR A 12 8.87 0.32 12.51
CA THR A 12 8.30 0.35 11.15
C THR A 12 8.93 -0.76 10.31
N VAL A 13 10.26 -0.84 10.26
CA VAL A 13 10.96 -1.91 9.53
C VAL A 13 10.53 -3.29 10.05
N GLY A 14 10.51 -3.50 11.36
CA GLY A 14 10.06 -4.78 11.94
C GLY A 14 8.61 -5.13 11.61
N LEU A 15 7.71 -4.13 11.60
CA LEU A 15 6.32 -4.32 11.20
C LEU A 15 6.22 -4.72 9.73
N LEU A 16 6.88 -3.97 8.83
CA LEU A 16 6.83 -4.21 7.38
C LEU A 16 7.46 -5.56 6.99
N VAL A 17 8.63 -5.88 7.55
CA VAL A 17 9.27 -7.19 7.35
C VAL A 17 8.39 -8.31 7.91
N GLY A 18 7.79 -8.10 9.09
CA GLY A 18 6.83 -9.05 9.66
C GLY A 18 5.62 -9.28 8.75
N THR A 19 5.08 -8.21 8.15
CA THR A 19 3.98 -8.30 7.18
C THR A 19 4.38 -9.09 5.94
N LEU A 20 5.55 -8.81 5.36
CA LEU A 20 6.04 -9.54 4.18
C LEU A 20 6.25 -11.03 4.47
N LEU A 21 6.86 -11.35 5.62
CA LEU A 21 7.06 -12.74 6.02
C LEU A 21 5.72 -13.46 6.25
N ALA A 22 4.76 -12.78 6.89
CA ALA A 22 3.42 -13.33 7.07
C ALA A 22 2.72 -13.55 5.72
N ALA A 23 2.81 -12.59 4.80
CA ALA A 23 2.25 -12.70 3.45
C ALA A 23 2.87 -13.88 2.70
N ALA A 24 4.20 -14.04 2.74
CA ALA A 24 4.89 -15.15 2.09
C ALA A 24 4.51 -16.51 2.66
N VAL A 25 4.39 -16.62 4.00
CA VAL A 25 3.94 -17.85 4.66
C VAL A 25 2.50 -18.18 4.30
N LEU A 26 1.61 -17.19 4.33
CA LEU A 26 0.21 -17.38 3.96
C LEU A 26 0.06 -17.72 2.48
N ALA A 27 0.83 -17.10 1.59
CA ALA A 27 0.86 -17.43 0.18
C ALA A 27 1.29 -18.89 -0.04
N GLY A 28 2.43 -19.31 0.53
CA GLY A 28 2.88 -20.70 0.44
C GLY A 28 1.87 -21.70 1.02
N ALA A 29 1.19 -21.35 2.12
CA ALA A 29 0.13 -22.17 2.68
C ALA A 29 -1.09 -22.26 1.75
N THR A 30 -1.52 -21.15 1.15
CA THR A 30 -2.62 -21.12 0.19
C THR A 30 -2.29 -21.96 -1.04
N MET A 31 -1.09 -21.85 -1.60
CA MET A 31 -0.65 -22.66 -2.75
C MET A 31 -0.66 -24.17 -2.43
N ALA A 32 -0.28 -24.55 -1.21
CA ALA A 32 -0.24 -25.95 -0.78
C ALA A 32 -1.63 -26.53 -0.46
N LEU A 33 -2.53 -25.71 0.10
CA LEU A 33 -3.87 -26.14 0.54
C LEU A 33 -4.93 -26.00 -0.55
N PHE A 34 -4.74 -25.06 -1.49
CA PHE A 34 -5.69 -24.72 -2.54
C PHE A 34 -4.97 -24.64 -3.91
N PRO A 35 -4.35 -25.73 -4.38
CA PRO A 35 -3.56 -25.72 -5.62
C PRO A 35 -4.39 -25.38 -6.87
N ASP A 36 -5.70 -25.62 -6.83
CA ASP A 36 -6.62 -25.38 -7.95
C ASP A 36 -7.19 -23.95 -7.99
N TRP A 37 -6.83 -23.08 -7.03
CA TRP A 37 -7.29 -21.69 -7.05
C TRP A 37 -6.60 -20.89 -8.18
N PRO A 38 -7.24 -19.84 -8.73
CA PRO A 38 -6.56 -18.92 -9.63
C PRO A 38 -5.33 -18.29 -8.97
N ASP A 39 -4.21 -18.18 -9.70
CA ASP A 39 -2.93 -17.65 -9.20
C ASP A 39 -3.09 -16.26 -8.55
N ILE A 40 -3.91 -15.40 -9.14
CA ILE A 40 -4.20 -14.07 -8.61
C ILE A 40 -4.82 -14.13 -7.21
N LEU A 41 -5.70 -15.10 -6.94
CA LEU A 41 -6.30 -15.28 -5.62
C LEU A 41 -5.30 -15.89 -4.63
N GLN A 42 -4.47 -16.81 -5.11
CA GLN A 42 -3.40 -17.41 -4.31
C GLN A 42 -2.38 -16.38 -3.83
N MET A 43 -2.19 -15.28 -4.57
CA MET A 43 -1.30 -14.18 -4.19
C MET A 43 -2.03 -13.05 -3.43
N ALA A 44 -3.13 -12.52 -3.99
CA ALA A 44 -3.79 -11.33 -3.46
C ALA A 44 -4.45 -11.56 -2.10
N VAL A 45 -5.14 -12.68 -1.91
CA VAL A 45 -5.84 -12.96 -0.64
C VAL A 45 -4.87 -13.01 0.55
N PRO A 46 -3.77 -13.79 0.51
CA PRO A 46 -2.84 -13.85 1.64
C PRO A 46 -2.07 -12.55 1.87
N THR A 47 -1.74 -11.77 0.82
CA THR A 47 -1.11 -10.45 1.00
C THR A 47 -2.04 -9.48 1.71
N GLU A 48 -3.31 -9.42 1.30
CA GLU A 48 -4.30 -8.55 1.94
C GLU A 48 -4.61 -8.98 3.39
N ILE A 49 -4.65 -10.28 3.67
CA ILE A 49 -4.84 -10.78 5.04
C ILE A 49 -3.65 -10.37 5.93
N ALA A 50 -2.42 -10.53 5.45
CA ALA A 50 -1.22 -10.13 6.18
C ALA A 50 -1.21 -8.61 6.43
N LEU A 51 -1.55 -7.82 5.41
CA LEU A 51 -1.62 -6.37 5.51
C LEU A 51 -2.73 -5.91 6.47
N ALA A 52 -3.93 -6.48 6.37
CA ALA A 52 -5.04 -6.20 7.28
C ALA A 52 -4.68 -6.55 8.73
N ALA A 53 -4.00 -7.68 8.96
CA ALA A 53 -3.51 -8.06 10.28
C ALA A 53 -2.49 -7.05 10.82
N ALA A 54 -1.56 -6.58 9.98
CA ALA A 54 -0.58 -5.57 10.35
C ALA A 54 -1.24 -4.23 10.69
N VAL A 55 -2.21 -3.77 9.89
CA VAL A 55 -3.01 -2.56 10.15
C VAL A 55 -3.75 -2.70 11.47
N MET A 56 -4.48 -3.80 11.67
CA MET A 56 -5.23 -4.08 12.89
C MET A 56 -4.33 -4.11 14.12
N TYR A 57 -3.16 -4.74 14.02
CA TYR A 57 -2.17 -4.76 15.08
C TYR A 57 -1.67 -3.33 15.38
N ALA A 58 -1.29 -2.59 14.35
CA ALA A 58 -0.73 -1.25 14.47
C ALA A 58 -1.75 -0.24 15.07
N ILE A 59 -3.00 -0.29 14.61
CA ILE A 59 -4.11 0.51 15.15
C ILE A 59 -4.36 0.16 16.63
N ARG A 60 -4.45 -1.13 16.98
CA ARG A 60 -4.62 -1.55 18.39
C ARG A 60 -3.48 -1.11 19.29
N ARG A 61 -2.25 -1.12 18.77
CA ARG A 61 -1.05 -0.71 19.54
C ARG A 61 -0.96 0.80 19.74
N THR A 62 -1.41 1.57 18.75
CA THR A 62 -1.38 3.05 18.77
C THR A 62 -2.60 3.67 19.43
N GLY A 63 -3.72 2.94 19.50
CA GLY A 63 -5.00 3.46 19.97
C GLY A 63 -5.66 4.43 18.97
N LEU A 64 -5.20 4.45 17.71
CA LEU A 64 -5.80 5.26 16.65
C LEU A 64 -7.24 4.81 16.37
N SER A 65 -8.11 5.75 16.01
CA SER A 65 -9.42 5.39 15.44
C SER A 65 -9.25 5.02 13.96
N TRP A 66 -10.16 4.20 13.41
CA TRP A 66 -10.17 3.90 11.97
C TRP A 66 -10.36 5.16 11.11
N ARG A 67 -11.07 6.15 11.63
CA ARG A 67 -11.26 7.44 10.95
C ARG A 67 -9.95 8.21 10.80
N ASP A 68 -9.13 8.22 11.85
CA ASP A 68 -7.82 8.88 11.84
C ASP A 68 -6.78 8.06 11.06
N ALA A 69 -6.89 6.74 11.07
CA ALA A 69 -6.03 5.87 10.27
C ALA A 69 -6.27 6.08 8.77
N LEU A 70 -7.53 6.14 8.34
CA LEU A 70 -7.91 6.38 6.94
C LEU A 70 -7.87 7.85 6.53
N GLY A 71 -7.53 8.77 7.44
CA GLY A 71 -7.43 10.20 7.13
C GLY A 71 -8.75 10.88 6.77
N PHE A 72 -9.90 10.35 7.23
CA PHE A 72 -11.23 10.92 6.95
C PHE A 72 -11.50 12.19 7.77
N HIS A 73 -10.79 13.24 7.40
CA HIS A 73 -10.91 14.59 7.93
C HIS A 73 -11.60 15.49 6.90
N ALA A 74 -12.42 16.43 7.40
CA ALA A 74 -13.03 17.42 6.52
C ALA A 74 -11.93 18.31 5.93
N MET A 75 -11.89 18.41 4.60
CA MET A 75 -11.02 19.34 3.91
C MET A 75 -11.79 20.62 3.61
N GLU A 76 -11.16 21.76 3.84
CA GLU A 76 -11.77 23.05 3.53
C GLU A 76 -11.86 23.24 2.01
N ALA A 77 -12.99 23.76 1.52
CA ALA A 77 -13.21 23.93 0.08
C ALA A 77 -12.12 24.77 -0.61
N ARG A 78 -11.48 25.70 0.12
CA ARG A 78 -10.35 26.51 -0.38
C ARG A 78 -9.11 25.68 -0.75
N ALA A 79 -8.95 24.50 -0.16
CA ALA A 79 -7.84 23.59 -0.47
C ALA A 79 -8.09 22.76 -1.74
N LEU A 80 -9.33 22.74 -2.27
CA LEU A 80 -9.67 21.95 -3.46
C LEU A 80 -8.93 22.42 -4.71
N ALA A 81 -8.82 23.74 -4.93
CA ALA A 81 -8.12 24.26 -6.11
C ALA A 81 -6.60 23.99 -6.06
N PRO A 82 -5.88 24.27 -4.96
CA PRO A 82 -4.49 23.84 -4.81
C PRO A 82 -4.30 22.33 -4.93
N LEU A 83 -5.20 21.52 -4.35
CA LEU A 83 -5.13 20.06 -4.47
C LEU A 83 -5.30 19.61 -5.92
N ALA A 84 -6.29 20.14 -6.64
CA ALA A 84 -6.50 19.83 -8.05
C ALA A 84 -5.27 20.20 -8.88
N LEU A 85 -4.66 21.35 -8.62
CA LEU A 85 -3.43 21.76 -9.29
C LEU A 85 -2.27 20.81 -8.99
N ILE A 86 -2.10 20.39 -7.72
CA ILE A 86 -1.08 19.41 -7.33
C ILE A 86 -1.32 18.07 -8.01
N VAL A 87 -2.57 17.58 -8.05
CA VAL A 87 -2.91 16.30 -8.68
C VAL A 87 -2.64 16.37 -10.19
N ILE A 88 -3.16 17.38 -10.89
CA ILE A 88 -2.96 17.54 -12.33
C ILE A 88 -1.46 17.72 -12.65
N GLY A 89 -0.78 18.58 -11.90
CA GLY A 89 0.66 18.80 -12.06
C GLY A 89 1.48 17.54 -11.80
N SER A 90 1.12 16.77 -10.77
CA SER A 90 1.78 15.49 -10.47
C SER A 90 1.55 14.49 -11.60
N VAL A 91 0.32 14.34 -12.10
CA VAL A 91 0.02 13.45 -13.23
C VAL A 91 0.84 13.83 -14.46
N ALA A 92 0.91 15.13 -14.79
CA ALA A 92 1.70 15.60 -15.92
C ALA A 92 3.21 15.28 -15.73
N VAL A 93 3.78 15.64 -14.58
CA VAL A 93 5.20 15.41 -14.29
C VAL A 93 5.54 13.93 -14.26
N PHE A 94 4.73 13.10 -13.59
CA PHE A 94 4.96 11.67 -13.50
C PHE A 94 4.80 10.96 -14.84
N SER A 95 3.89 11.42 -15.71
CA SER A 95 3.74 10.86 -17.07
C SER A 95 5.01 11.08 -17.91
N GLU A 96 5.57 12.29 -17.87
CA GLU A 96 6.82 12.57 -18.59
C GLU A 96 8.02 11.83 -17.97
N LEU A 97 8.09 11.80 -16.64
CA LEU A 97 9.13 11.06 -15.94
C LEU A 97 9.07 9.55 -16.27
N TYR A 98 7.87 8.99 -16.35
CA TYR A 98 7.66 7.60 -16.74
C TYR A 98 8.23 7.31 -18.14
N VAL A 99 7.92 8.16 -19.13
CA VAL A 99 8.46 8.03 -20.50
C VAL A 99 9.99 8.10 -20.50
N VAL A 100 10.59 8.99 -19.70
CA VAL A 100 12.04 9.09 -19.58
C VAL A 100 12.64 7.84 -18.95
N ILE A 101 12.04 7.34 -17.86
CA ILE A 101 12.51 6.13 -17.17
C ILE A 101 12.43 4.92 -18.11
N GLN A 102 11.35 4.75 -18.87
CA GLN A 102 11.18 3.63 -19.80
C GLN A 102 12.24 3.57 -20.90
N ARG A 103 12.86 4.70 -21.25
CA ARG A 103 13.98 4.72 -22.22
C ARG A 103 15.27 4.13 -21.65
N ILE A 104 15.38 4.08 -20.32
CA ILE A 104 16.57 3.65 -19.60
C ILE A 104 16.36 2.26 -19.00
N VAL A 105 15.15 2.00 -18.49
CA VAL A 105 14.74 0.76 -17.83
C VAL A 105 13.62 0.14 -18.65
N PRO A 106 13.89 -0.95 -19.41
CA PRO A 106 12.84 -1.63 -20.15
C PRO A 106 11.84 -2.26 -19.17
N VAL A 107 10.55 -2.18 -19.51
CA VAL A 107 9.50 -2.88 -18.76
C VAL A 107 9.70 -4.38 -18.94
N PRO A 108 9.74 -5.19 -17.87
CA PRO A 108 9.80 -6.64 -18.01
C PRO A 108 8.56 -7.19 -18.71
N GLU A 109 8.75 -8.11 -19.68
CA GLU A 109 7.64 -8.73 -20.43
C GLU A 109 6.59 -9.37 -19.51
N ALA A 110 7.02 -9.96 -18.40
CA ALA A 110 6.13 -10.55 -17.39
C ALA A 110 5.17 -9.52 -16.76
N PHE A 111 5.58 -8.26 -16.63
CA PHE A 111 4.72 -7.20 -16.11
C PHE A 111 3.69 -6.77 -17.16
N GLU A 112 4.10 -6.67 -18.43
CA GLU A 112 3.18 -6.39 -19.53
C GLU A 112 2.12 -7.48 -19.72
N SER A 113 2.51 -8.75 -19.63
CA SER A 113 1.57 -9.88 -19.72
C SER A 113 0.57 -9.85 -18.56
N MET A 114 1.05 -9.64 -17.33
CA MET A 114 0.17 -9.55 -16.16
C MET A 114 -0.86 -8.42 -16.30
N LEU A 115 -0.45 -7.23 -16.77
CA LEU A 115 -1.37 -6.11 -17.01
C LEU A 115 -2.39 -6.43 -18.11
N ARG A 116 -1.98 -7.11 -19.18
CA ARG A 116 -2.91 -7.54 -20.23
C ARG A 116 -3.90 -8.55 -19.70
N ASP A 117 -3.44 -9.53 -18.94
CA ASP A 117 -4.30 -10.57 -18.35
C ASP A 117 -5.32 -9.97 -17.38
N LEU A 118 -4.92 -8.97 -16.58
CA LEU A 118 -5.83 -8.20 -15.72
C LEU A 118 -6.90 -7.43 -16.50
N LEU A 119 -6.53 -6.83 -17.64
CA LEU A 119 -7.44 -6.03 -18.47
C LEU A 119 -8.31 -6.87 -19.41
N GLN A 120 -7.92 -8.12 -19.68
CA GLN A 120 -8.61 -9.07 -20.55
C GLN A 120 -9.35 -10.16 -19.78
N MET A 121 -9.59 -9.97 -18.47
CA MET A 121 -10.39 -10.92 -17.69
C MET A 121 -11.83 -11.01 -18.24
N ASP A 122 -12.12 -12.12 -18.93
CA ASP A 122 -13.41 -12.39 -19.56
C ASP A 122 -14.54 -12.72 -18.55
N GLY A 123 -14.18 -13.08 -17.30
CA GLY A 123 -15.11 -13.45 -16.23
C GLY A 123 -15.56 -12.26 -15.38
N SER A 124 -16.87 -11.99 -15.33
CA SER A 124 -17.44 -10.86 -14.57
C SER A 124 -17.19 -10.91 -13.07
N VAL A 125 -17.02 -12.10 -12.49
CA VAL A 125 -16.78 -12.29 -11.05
C VAL A 125 -15.32 -12.05 -10.68
N ASP A 126 -14.37 -12.60 -11.44
CA ASP A 126 -12.93 -12.46 -11.18
C ASP A 126 -12.48 -11.02 -11.42
N PHE A 127 -13.01 -10.37 -12.46
CA PHE A 127 -12.79 -8.94 -12.69
C PHE A 127 -13.34 -8.09 -11.54
N MET A 128 -14.57 -8.35 -11.08
CA MET A 128 -15.18 -7.58 -9.99
C MET A 128 -14.45 -7.78 -8.67
N PHE A 129 -14.01 -9.00 -8.36
CA PHE A 129 -13.21 -9.29 -7.19
C PHE A 129 -11.87 -8.55 -7.24
N THR A 130 -11.17 -8.64 -8.37
CA THR A 130 -9.88 -7.97 -8.57
C THR A 130 -10.01 -6.47 -8.45
N LEU A 131 -11.06 -5.89 -9.05
CA LEU A 131 -11.37 -4.46 -8.93
C LEU A 131 -11.61 -4.07 -7.46
N LEU A 132 -12.44 -4.82 -6.74
CA LEU A 132 -12.72 -4.55 -5.33
C LEU A 132 -11.45 -4.60 -4.48
N VAL A 133 -10.63 -5.62 -4.66
CA VAL A 133 -9.40 -5.79 -3.87
C VAL A 133 -8.37 -4.72 -4.22
N ALA A 134 -8.03 -4.57 -5.50
CA ALA A 134 -6.95 -3.69 -5.93
C ALA A 134 -7.30 -2.20 -5.84
N VAL A 135 -8.58 -1.82 -5.96
CA VAL A 135 -8.99 -0.40 -5.98
C VAL A 135 -9.53 0.07 -4.63
N ILE A 136 -10.09 -0.83 -3.82
CA ILE A 136 -10.71 -0.44 -2.54
C ILE A 136 -9.94 -1.02 -1.36
N VAL A 137 -9.76 -2.34 -1.31
CA VAL A 137 -9.20 -3.00 -0.10
C VAL A 137 -7.74 -2.65 0.09
N ALA A 138 -6.89 -2.93 -0.89
CA ALA A 138 -5.46 -2.68 -0.81
C ALA A 138 -5.16 -1.19 -0.55
N PRO A 139 -5.72 -0.22 -1.31
CA PRO A 139 -5.47 1.19 -1.06
C PRO A 139 -5.96 1.67 0.32
N ALA A 140 -7.08 1.14 0.82
CA ALA A 140 -7.57 1.52 2.16
C ALA A 140 -6.65 0.99 3.27
N LEU A 141 -6.14 -0.24 3.14
CA LEU A 141 -5.21 -0.82 4.10
C LEU A 141 -3.83 -0.12 4.04
N GLU A 142 -3.36 0.19 2.85
CA GLU A 142 -2.13 0.96 2.63
C GLU A 142 -2.24 2.36 3.21
N GLU A 143 -3.34 3.07 2.97
CA GLU A 143 -3.58 4.40 3.55
C GLU A 143 -3.56 4.33 5.09
N ALA A 144 -4.28 3.37 5.66
CA ALA A 144 -4.31 3.15 7.10
C ALA A 144 -2.93 2.86 7.70
N LEU A 145 -2.12 2.04 7.02
CA LEU A 145 -0.79 1.68 7.51
C LEU A 145 0.22 2.80 7.32
N PHE A 146 0.38 3.29 6.09
CA PHE A 146 1.45 4.21 5.72
C PHE A 146 1.14 5.65 6.12
N ARG A 147 -0.04 6.18 5.80
CA ARG A 147 -0.42 7.56 6.12
C ARG A 147 -1.00 7.70 7.52
N GLY A 148 -1.83 6.73 7.91
CA GLY A 148 -2.41 6.66 9.25
C GLY A 148 -1.36 6.41 10.32
N VAL A 149 -0.79 5.20 10.36
CA VAL A 149 0.06 4.79 11.49
C VAL A 149 1.52 5.21 11.34
N ILE A 150 2.17 4.88 10.23
CA ILE A 150 3.62 5.06 10.06
C ILE A 150 3.97 6.54 9.96
N LEU A 151 3.33 7.28 9.04
CA LEU A 151 3.61 8.71 8.85
C LEU A 151 3.35 9.51 10.11
N GLN A 152 2.21 9.31 10.79
CA GLN A 152 1.94 10.00 12.05
C GLN A 152 2.98 9.66 13.13
N GLY A 153 3.39 8.39 13.23
CA GLY A 153 4.39 7.97 14.20
C GLY A 153 5.77 8.54 13.95
N LEU A 154 6.21 8.54 12.69
CA LEU A 154 7.50 9.12 12.31
C LEU A 154 7.46 10.65 12.42
N ALA A 155 6.35 11.30 12.08
CA ALA A 155 6.24 12.76 12.14
C ALA A 155 6.34 13.28 13.59
N ARG A 156 5.72 12.55 14.54
CA ARG A 156 5.82 12.86 15.98
C ARG A 156 7.23 12.72 16.53
N ARG A 157 8.05 11.82 15.96
CA ARG A 157 9.39 11.48 16.47
C ARG A 157 10.52 12.23 15.76
N TYR A 158 10.40 12.45 14.46
CA TYR A 158 11.50 12.90 13.58
C TYR A 158 11.14 14.13 12.75
N GLY A 159 9.93 14.67 12.92
CA GLY A 159 9.41 15.81 12.16
C GLY A 159 8.78 15.41 10.82
N PRO A 160 7.96 16.32 10.24
CA PRO A 160 7.12 16.01 9.08
C PRO A 160 7.91 15.68 7.81
N HIS A 161 9.01 16.38 7.53
CA HIS A 161 9.80 16.14 6.32
C HIS A 161 10.48 14.77 6.33
N THR A 162 11.13 14.43 7.44
CA THR A 162 11.78 13.13 7.65
C THR A 162 10.77 12.00 7.57
N ALA A 163 9.59 12.19 8.15
CA ALA A 163 8.51 11.21 8.12
C ALA A 163 8.00 10.97 6.70
N SER A 164 7.73 12.04 5.94
CA SER A 164 7.29 11.93 4.54
C SER A 164 8.32 11.20 3.68
N PHE A 165 9.61 11.52 3.82
CA PHE A 165 10.68 10.85 3.09
C PHE A 165 10.72 9.35 3.39
N TRP A 166 10.79 8.96 4.67
CA TRP A 166 10.92 7.55 5.04
C TRP A 166 9.66 6.74 4.74
N THR A 167 8.47 7.28 4.96
CA THR A 167 7.21 6.60 4.59
C THR A 167 7.15 6.37 3.08
N ALA A 168 7.53 7.36 2.26
CA ALA A 168 7.58 7.20 0.80
C ALA A 168 8.63 6.17 0.36
N ALA A 169 9.82 6.19 0.98
CA ALA A 169 10.89 5.23 0.70
C ALA A 169 10.45 3.80 1.05
N PHE A 170 9.84 3.58 2.21
CA PHE A 170 9.34 2.26 2.59
C PHE A 170 8.21 1.78 1.67
N PHE A 171 7.29 2.66 1.29
CA PHE A 171 6.23 2.33 0.35
C PHE A 171 6.81 1.90 -1.00
N ALA A 172 7.75 2.67 -1.55
CA ALA A 172 8.40 2.36 -2.81
C ALA A 172 9.17 1.03 -2.75
N LEU A 173 9.96 0.80 -1.69
CA LEU A 173 10.73 -0.45 -1.51
C LEU A 173 9.82 -1.70 -1.46
N LEU A 174 8.61 -1.58 -0.93
CA LEU A 174 7.63 -2.67 -0.89
C LEU A 174 6.90 -2.90 -2.22
N HIS A 175 7.20 -2.12 -3.26
CA HIS A 175 6.65 -2.29 -4.60
C HIS A 175 7.74 -2.61 -5.64
N LEU A 176 8.97 -2.89 -5.19
CA LEU A 176 10.10 -3.23 -6.07
C LEU A 176 10.21 -4.73 -6.38
N TYR A 177 9.30 -5.56 -5.89
CA TYR A 177 9.32 -7.02 -6.08
C TYR A 177 8.29 -7.49 -7.11
#